data_AF-A0A1S8TGU0-F1
#
_entry.id   AF-A0A1S8TGU0-F1
#
_cell.length_a   1.000
_cell.length_b   1.000
_cell.length_c   1.000
_cell.angle_alpha   90.00
_cell.angle_beta   90.00
_cell.angle_gamma   90.00
#
_symmetry.space_group_name_H-M   'P 1'
#
loop_
_entity.id
_entity.type
_entity.pdbx_description
1 polymer ?
#
loop_
_entity_poly.entity_id
_entity_poly.type
_entity_poly.pdbx_seq_one_letter_code
_entity_poly.pdbx_strand_id
1 'polypeptide(L)'
;MEAGVHGVFVLGSTGEIYGLTDKQKQRVMEVTVEHVNGRVPVYAGAGEITTNNSIKTAQMSEKVGLILAFLVITLYFVSPTQDELIEHYTAIEAALLDLLGKYLDVPVAALFGDGQQRDKVKMLGYLFYIADRKKTNLPYVSEEDSSD
;
A
#
# COMPACT_ATOMS: atom_id res chain seq x y z
N MET A 1 -17.77 7.80 -3.52
CA MET A 1 -17.41 9.16 -3.06
C MET A 1 -18.60 9.95 -2.57
N GLU A 2 -19.78 9.81 -3.18
CA GLU A 2 -21.03 10.43 -2.68
C GLU A 2 -21.37 10.04 -1.24
N ALA A 3 -20.99 8.82 -0.86
CA ALA A 3 -21.04 8.39 0.52
C ALA A 3 -20.13 9.24 1.43
N GLY A 4 -19.06 9.88 0.96
CA GLY A 4 -18.15 10.65 1.83
C GLY A 4 -17.00 9.81 2.41
N VAL A 5 -16.53 8.83 1.65
CA VAL A 5 -15.30 8.08 1.96
C VAL A 5 -14.07 8.98 1.77
N HIS A 6 -13.04 8.80 2.59
CA HIS A 6 -11.83 9.65 2.60
C HIS A 6 -10.66 9.09 1.79
N GLY A 7 -10.82 7.91 1.19
CA GLY A 7 -9.79 7.24 0.41
C GLY A 7 -10.33 5.94 -0.16
N VAL A 8 -9.63 5.42 -1.15
CA VAL A 8 -9.96 4.12 -1.77
C VAL A 8 -8.73 3.23 -1.66
N PHE A 9 -8.90 2.05 -1.10
CA PHE A 9 -7.87 1.02 -1.06
C PHE A 9 -8.30 -0.16 -1.93
N VAL A 10 -7.44 -0.55 -2.87
CA VAL A 10 -7.68 -1.68 -3.78
C VAL A 10 -6.58 -2.73 -3.66
N LEU A 11 -6.84 -3.92 -4.21
CA LEU A 11 -5.88 -5.04 -4.21
C LEU A 11 -5.45 -5.46 -2.80
N GLY A 12 -6.31 -5.31 -1.80
CA GLY A 12 -6.19 -6.03 -0.53
C GLY A 12 -6.65 -7.49 -0.66
N SER A 13 -6.71 -8.20 0.47
CA SER A 13 -7.32 -9.54 0.53
C SER A 13 -8.79 -9.52 0.10
N THR A 14 -9.57 -8.52 0.55
CA THR A 14 -10.95 -8.28 0.11
C THR A 14 -11.04 -7.95 -1.38
N GLY A 15 -9.99 -7.38 -1.96
CA GLY A 15 -9.88 -7.14 -3.41
C GLY A 15 -9.32 -8.33 -4.18
N GLU A 16 -9.12 -9.47 -3.52
CA GLU A 16 -8.66 -10.75 -4.07
C GLU A 16 -7.37 -10.63 -4.91
N ILE A 17 -6.39 -9.86 -4.44
CA ILE A 17 -5.10 -9.69 -5.14
C ILE A 17 -4.47 -11.03 -5.59
N TYR A 18 -4.60 -12.08 -4.78
CA TYR A 18 -4.08 -13.41 -5.06
C TYR A 18 -4.79 -14.14 -6.23
N GLY A 19 -6.03 -13.77 -6.56
CA GLY A 19 -6.83 -14.38 -7.63
C GLY A 19 -6.67 -13.70 -8.99
N LEU A 20 -5.98 -12.56 -9.05
CA LEU A 20 -5.88 -11.73 -10.24
C LEU A 20 -4.56 -11.97 -11.00
N THR A 21 -4.64 -11.95 -12.32
CA THR A 21 -3.46 -11.84 -13.18
C THR A 21 -2.87 -10.42 -13.11
N ASP A 22 -1.60 -10.27 -13.47
CA ASP A 22 -0.92 -8.96 -13.51
C ASP A 22 -1.70 -7.91 -14.33
N LYS A 23 -2.25 -8.30 -15.48
CA LYS A 23 -3.07 -7.41 -16.32
C LYS A 23 -4.35 -6.97 -15.62
N GLN A 24 -4.97 -7.87 -14.86
CA GLN A 24 -6.18 -7.54 -14.09
C GLN A 24 -5.83 -6.63 -12.92
N LYS A 25 -4.73 -6.87 -12.21
CA LYS A 25 -4.24 -6.00 -11.13
C LYS A 25 -4.00 -4.58 -11.64
N GLN A 26 -3.27 -4.45 -12.76
CA GLN A 26 -3.05 -3.16 -13.40
C GLN A 26 -4.38 -2.49 -13.78
N ARG A 27 -5.31 -3.23 -14.41
CA ARG A 27 -6.61 -2.69 -14.80
C ARG A 27 -7.45 -2.21 -13.60
N VAL A 28 -7.40 -2.93 -12.48
CA VAL A 28 -8.06 -2.50 -11.23
C VAL A 28 -7.51 -1.15 -10.77
N MET A 29 -6.18 -0.99 -10.76
CA MET A 29 -5.58 0.30 -10.39
C MET A 29 -6.00 1.41 -11.36
N GLU A 30 -5.90 1.18 -12.68
CA GLU A 30 -6.30 2.15 -13.72
C GLU A 30 -7.74 2.62 -13.57
N VAL A 31 -8.70 1.70 -13.53
CA VAL A 31 -10.12 2.02 -13.36
C VAL A 31 -10.36 2.79 -12.07
N THR A 32 -9.64 2.43 -11.01
CA THR A 32 -9.78 3.10 -9.71
C THR A 32 -9.29 4.54 -9.79
N VAL A 33 -8.10 4.80 -10.35
CA VAL A 33 -7.58 6.17 -10.44
C VAL A 33 -8.37 7.01 -11.44
N GLU A 34 -8.80 6.44 -12.57
CA GLU A 34 -9.69 7.06 -13.56
C GLU A 34 -11.01 7.49 -12.90
N HIS A 35 -11.63 6.56 -12.16
CA HIS A 35 -12.89 6.83 -11.49
C HIS A 35 -12.71 7.82 -10.33
N VAL A 36 -11.67 7.68 -9.51
CA VAL A 36 -11.43 8.59 -8.37
C VAL A 36 -11.11 10.00 -8.86
N ASN A 37 -10.33 10.13 -9.94
CA ASN A 37 -9.97 11.39 -10.57
C ASN A 37 -9.42 12.43 -9.56
N GLY A 38 -8.53 11.99 -8.67
CA GLY A 38 -7.89 12.84 -7.66
C GLY A 38 -8.79 13.36 -6.52
N ARG A 39 -10.07 12.99 -6.47
CA ARG A 39 -11.01 13.48 -5.45
C ARG A 39 -10.69 13.01 -4.03
N VAL A 40 -10.12 11.81 -3.92
CA VAL A 40 -9.64 11.20 -2.67
C VAL A 40 -8.33 10.44 -2.94
N PRO A 41 -7.47 10.22 -1.94
CA PRO A 41 -6.27 9.40 -2.12
C PRO A 41 -6.62 7.96 -2.50
N VAL A 42 -5.81 7.37 -3.38
CA VAL A 42 -5.88 5.94 -3.75
C VAL A 42 -4.66 5.21 -3.20
N TYR A 43 -4.91 4.06 -2.58
CA TYR A 43 -3.92 3.14 -2.04
C TYR A 43 -4.08 1.78 -2.71
N ALA A 44 -2.98 1.04 -2.85
CA ALA A 44 -2.99 -0.29 -3.45
C ALA A 44 -2.29 -1.32 -2.57
N GLY A 45 -2.72 -2.58 -2.65
CA GLY A 45 -1.97 -3.68 -2.05
C GLY A 45 -0.79 -4.11 -2.92
N ALA A 46 0.34 -4.38 -2.27
CA ALA A 46 1.49 -5.11 -2.80
C ALA A 46 1.84 -6.30 -1.88
N GLY A 47 0.85 -6.81 -1.15
CA GLY A 47 0.94 -7.96 -0.25
C GLY A 47 0.82 -9.28 -1.01
N GLU A 48 1.83 -9.62 -1.79
CA GLU A 48 1.85 -10.84 -2.62
C GLU A 48 2.53 -12.01 -1.90
N ILE A 49 2.41 -13.21 -2.50
CA ILE A 49 2.97 -14.46 -1.95
C ILE A 49 4.51 -14.48 -2.01
N THR A 50 5.13 -13.65 -2.84
CA THR A 50 6.60 -13.59 -2.98
C THR A 50 7.07 -12.14 -3.04
N THR A 51 8.28 -11.89 -2.54
CA THR A 51 8.95 -10.58 -2.63
C THR A 51 8.96 -10.03 -4.05
N ASN A 52 9.27 -10.88 -5.03
CA ASN A 52 9.34 -10.48 -6.44
C ASN A 52 7.96 -10.06 -6.98
N ASN A 53 6.90 -10.77 -6.61
CA ASN A 53 5.55 -10.39 -7.02
C ASN A 53 5.13 -9.08 -6.36
N SER A 54 5.45 -8.85 -5.07
CA SER A 54 5.19 -7.59 -4.39
C SER A 54 5.84 -6.41 -5.11
N ILE A 55 7.12 -6.53 -5.45
CA ILE A 55 7.87 -5.52 -6.22
C ILE A 55 7.23 -5.30 -7.58
N LYS A 56 6.91 -6.39 -8.31
CA LYS A 56 6.29 -6.32 -9.63
C LYS A 56 4.96 -5.59 -9.59
N THR A 57 4.08 -5.93 -8.63
CA THR A 57 2.78 -5.28 -8.44
C THR A 57 2.95 -3.81 -8.08
N ALA A 58 3.91 -3.46 -7.22
CA ALA A 58 4.20 -2.06 -6.91
C ALA A 58 4.64 -1.28 -8.15
N GLN A 59 5.56 -1.83 -8.95
CA GLN A 59 6.05 -1.19 -10.17
C GLN A 59 4.97 -1.01 -11.26
N MET A 60 3.87 -1.77 -11.22
CA MET A 60 2.74 -1.52 -12.13
C MET A 60 2.16 -0.13 -11.94
N SER A 61 2.24 0.46 -10.74
CA SER A 61 1.69 1.80 -10.48
C SER A 61 2.44 2.91 -11.19
N GLU A 62 3.68 2.70 -11.67
CA GLU A 62 4.40 3.70 -12.46
C GLU A 62 3.60 4.11 -13.70
N LYS A 63 2.95 3.14 -14.35
CA LYS A 63 2.15 3.39 -15.55
C LYS A 63 0.77 3.95 -15.23
N VAL A 64 0.25 3.66 -14.04
CA VAL A 64 -1.09 4.03 -13.60
C VAL A 64 -1.12 5.46 -13.05
N GLY A 65 -0.09 5.84 -12.28
CA GLY A 65 -0.06 7.09 -11.53
C GLY A 65 -1.08 7.13 -10.39
N LEU A 66 -1.05 8.20 -9.59
CA LEU A 66 -2.05 8.53 -8.54
C LEU A 66 -2.27 7.46 -7.44
N ILE A 67 -1.38 6.48 -7.29
CA ILE A 67 -1.31 5.62 -6.10
C ILE A 67 -0.37 6.27 -5.09
N LEU A 68 -0.88 6.62 -3.91
CA LEU A 68 -0.09 7.36 -2.91
C LEU A 68 0.69 6.47 -1.95
N ALA A 69 0.21 5.25 -1.70
CA ALA A 69 0.92 4.32 -0.84
C ALA A 69 0.54 2.87 -1.16
N PHE A 70 1.43 1.96 -0.73
CA PHE A 70 1.23 0.53 -0.81
C PHE A 70 1.06 -0.09 0.56
N LEU A 71 0.12 -1.04 0.65
CA LEU A 71 0.00 -1.94 1.79
C LEU A 71 0.72 -3.25 1.48
N VAL A 72 1.71 -3.59 2.32
CA VAL A 72 2.50 -4.82 2.19
C VAL A 72 2.27 -5.66 3.45
N ILE A 73 1.80 -6.89 3.27
CA ILE A 73 1.62 -7.84 4.38
C ILE A 73 2.82 -8.78 4.47
N THR A 74 3.10 -9.28 5.68
CA THR A 74 4.07 -10.36 5.87
C THR A 74 3.54 -11.63 5.21
N LEU A 75 4.47 -12.37 4.61
CA LEU A 75 4.24 -13.71 4.05
C LEU A 75 3.50 -14.59 5.07
N TYR A 76 2.34 -15.10 4.68
CA TYR A 76 1.42 -15.82 5.56
C TYR A 76 1.42 -17.34 5.35
N PHE A 77 2.12 -17.84 4.33
CA PHE A 77 2.28 -19.27 4.05
C PHE A 77 3.57 -19.88 4.59
N VAL A 78 4.50 -19.04 5.05
CA VAL A 78 5.78 -19.45 5.60
C VAL A 78 5.96 -18.79 6.96
N SER A 79 6.83 -19.35 7.80
CA SER A 79 7.25 -18.76 9.07
C SER A 79 8.67 -18.24 8.92
N PRO A 80 8.87 -17.06 8.30
CA PRO A 80 10.20 -16.53 8.04
C PRO A 80 10.90 -16.16 9.35
N THR A 81 12.22 -16.34 9.35
CA THR A 81 13.12 -15.79 10.36
C THR A 81 13.13 -14.26 10.30
N GLN A 82 13.70 -13.61 11.32
CA GLN A 82 13.82 -12.15 11.32
C GLN A 82 14.72 -11.64 10.20
N ASP A 83 15.80 -12.36 9.89
CA ASP A 83 16.72 -12.00 8.81
C ASP A 83 16.00 -12.04 7.46
N GLU A 84 15.23 -13.10 7.19
CA GLU A 84 14.43 -13.23 5.97
C GLU A 84 13.36 -12.13 5.86
N LEU A 85 12.73 -11.73 6.98
CA LEU A 85 11.80 -10.60 6.99
C LEU A 85 12.50 -9.28 6.68
N ILE A 86 13.65 -9.03 7.28
CA ILE A 86 14.44 -7.82 7.04
C ILE A 86 14.81 -7.74 5.56
N GLU A 87 15.30 -8.83 4.97
CA GLU A 87 15.63 -8.90 3.53
C GLU A 87 14.39 -8.66 2.65
N HIS A 88 13.27 -9.33 2.95
CA HIS A 88 12.02 -9.18 2.21
C HIS A 88 11.53 -7.73 2.19
N TYR A 89 11.43 -7.10 3.36
CA TYR A 89 10.96 -5.72 3.46
C TYR A 89 11.96 -4.73 2.86
N THR A 90 13.26 -4.93 3.06
CA THR A 90 14.29 -4.06 2.47
C THR A 90 14.21 -4.07 0.95
N ALA A 91 14.02 -5.24 0.33
CA ALA A 91 13.90 -5.36 -1.12
C ALA A 91 12.65 -4.63 -1.66
N ILE A 92 11.52 -4.71 -0.96
CA ILE A 92 10.29 -4.00 -1.32
C ILE A 92 10.45 -2.49 -1.09
N GLU A 93 10.96 -2.07 0.07
CA GLU A 93 11.22 -0.67 0.40
C GLU A 93 12.16 -0.02 -0.62
N ALA A 94 13.21 -0.71 -1.06
CA ALA A 94 14.11 -0.21 -2.09
C ALA A 94 13.38 0.07 -3.43
N ALA A 95 12.49 -0.82 -3.84
CA ALA A 95 11.66 -0.61 -5.03
C ALA A 95 10.68 0.57 -4.84
N LEU A 96 10.06 0.69 -3.67
CA LEU A 96 9.15 1.79 -3.36
C LEU A 96 9.86 3.15 -3.25
N LEU A 97 11.10 3.18 -2.75
CA LEU A 97 11.94 4.39 -2.71
C LEU A 97 12.30 4.85 -4.12
N ASP A 98 12.58 3.94 -5.05
CA ASP A 98 12.77 4.29 -6.46
C ASP A 98 11.50 4.94 -7.06
N LEU A 99 10.32 4.37 -6.78
CA LEU A 99 9.03 4.95 -7.17
C LEU A 99 8.82 6.35 -6.57
N LEU A 100 9.12 6.50 -5.29
CA LEU A 100 8.99 7.78 -4.59
C LEU A 100 9.93 8.83 -5.16
N GLY A 101 11.18 8.46 -5.50
CA GLY A 101 12.14 9.35 -6.13
C GLY A 101 11.64 9.84 -7.48
N LYS A 102 11.13 8.93 -8.32
CA LYS A 102 10.47 9.27 -9.59
C LYS A 102 9.29 10.22 -9.40
N TYR A 103 8.45 9.98 -8.39
CA TYR A 103 7.29 10.83 -8.09
C TYR A 103 7.69 12.25 -7.64
N LEU A 104 8.75 12.35 -6.83
CA LEU A 104 9.27 13.62 -6.30
C LEU A 104 10.24 14.34 -7.26
N ASP A 105 10.55 13.74 -8.40
CA ASP A 105 11.56 14.20 -9.36
C ASP A 105 12.96 14.38 -8.73
N VAL A 106 13.37 13.42 -7.91
CA VAL A 106 14.70 13.37 -7.27
C VAL A 106 15.32 11.98 -7.39
N PRO A 107 16.65 11.86 -7.47
CA PRO A 107 17.29 10.55 -7.43
C PRO A 107 17.00 9.86 -6.09
N VAL A 108 16.89 8.53 -6.08
CA VAL A 108 16.69 7.73 -4.86
C VAL A 108 17.71 8.07 -3.76
N ALA A 109 18.94 8.43 -4.16
CA ALA A 109 20.00 8.84 -3.26
C ALA A 109 19.63 10.07 -2.39
N ALA A 110 18.80 10.97 -2.90
CA ALA A 110 18.34 12.16 -2.18
C ALA A 110 17.28 11.84 -1.11
N LEU A 111 16.70 10.64 -1.13
CA LEU A 111 15.72 10.19 -0.14
C LEU A 111 16.38 9.59 1.11
N PHE A 112 17.67 9.27 1.05
CA PHE A 112 18.39 8.71 2.19
C PHE A 112 18.81 9.82 3.15
N GLY A 113 18.46 9.65 4.44
CA GLY A 113 19.06 10.38 5.55
C GLY A 113 20.24 9.61 6.14
N ASP A 114 20.46 9.74 7.44
CA ASP A 114 21.56 9.05 8.15
C ASP A 114 21.46 7.51 8.13
N GLY A 115 20.31 6.98 7.68
CA GLY A 115 20.05 5.55 7.54
C GLY A 115 19.87 4.85 8.89
N GLN A 116 18.97 3.88 8.94
CA GLN A 116 18.87 2.98 10.09
C GLN A 116 18.72 1.56 9.57
N GLN A 117 19.61 0.68 10.02
CA GLN A 117 19.45 -0.75 9.78
C GLN A 117 18.48 -1.31 10.82
N ARG A 118 17.51 -2.11 10.37
CA ARG A 118 16.54 -2.75 11.26
C ARG A 118 17.17 -3.99 11.89
N ASP A 119 17.07 -4.09 13.23
CA ASP A 119 17.46 -5.31 13.95
C ASP A 119 16.34 -6.34 14.02
N LYS A 120 15.08 -5.91 13.82
CA LYS A 120 13.89 -6.76 13.91
C LYS A 120 12.71 -6.16 13.17
N VAL A 121 11.89 -7.01 12.56
CA VAL A 121 10.57 -6.65 12.02
C VAL A 121 9.49 -7.04 13.03
N LYS A 122 8.86 -6.05 13.66
CA LYS A 122 7.69 -6.24 14.52
C LYS A 122 6.44 -6.04 13.64
N MET A 123 5.72 -7.10 13.27
CA MET A 123 4.60 -6.98 12.31
C MET A 123 3.25 -6.74 13.01
N LEU A 124 2.59 -5.62 12.67
CA LEU A 124 1.28 -5.57 12.00
C LEU A 124 1.06 -4.14 11.46
N GLY A 125 1.41 -3.89 10.19
CA GLY A 125 1.42 -2.54 9.60
C GLY A 125 0.20 -2.24 8.74
N TYR A 126 -0.94 -1.92 9.34
CA TYR A 126 -2.01 -1.21 8.64
C TYR A 126 -1.73 0.29 8.73
N LEU A 127 -1.08 0.87 7.72
CA LEU A 127 -1.03 2.33 7.62
C LEU A 127 -2.21 2.81 6.77
N PHE A 128 -3.35 3.00 7.41
CA PHE A 128 -4.40 3.85 6.84
C PHE A 128 -4.16 5.27 7.34
N TYR A 129 -3.98 6.23 6.44
CA TYR A 129 -4.29 7.61 6.79
C TYR A 129 -5.81 7.69 6.97
N ILE A 130 -6.29 7.59 8.20
CA ILE A 130 -7.68 7.87 8.55
C ILE A 130 -7.80 9.38 8.64
N ALA A 131 -8.29 10.01 7.56
CA ALA A 131 -8.68 11.41 7.61
C ALA A 131 -9.76 11.63 8.69
N ASP A 132 -9.86 12.86 9.22
CA ASP A 132 -10.82 13.24 10.25
C ASP A 132 -12.25 12.76 9.92
N ARG A 133 -12.71 11.72 10.64
CA ARG A 133 -14.02 11.09 10.44
C ARG A 133 -15.20 12.04 10.64
N LYS A 134 -15.02 13.18 11.30
CA LYS A 134 -16.09 14.18 11.48
C LYS A 134 -16.37 14.98 10.22
N LYS A 135 -15.55 14.84 9.17
CA LYS A 135 -15.74 15.51 7.88
C LYS A 135 -16.72 14.78 6.94
N THR A 136 -17.19 13.59 7.32
CA THR A 136 -18.19 12.81 6.57
C THR A 136 -19.47 12.65 7.39
N ASN A 137 -20.61 12.53 6.71
CA ASN A 137 -21.94 12.34 7.31
C ASN A 137 -22.39 10.86 7.31
N LEU A 138 -21.47 9.92 7.03
CA LEU A 138 -21.75 8.49 7.09
C LEU A 138 -21.86 7.96 8.52
N PRO A 139 -22.72 6.96 8.75
CA PRO A 139 -22.90 6.34 10.05
C PRO A 139 -21.77 5.33 10.35
N TYR A 140 -20.52 5.79 10.38
CA TYR A 140 -19.40 4.97 10.84
C TYR A 140 -19.51 4.73 12.35
N VAL A 141 -19.50 3.46 12.75
CA VAL A 141 -19.45 3.05 14.17
C VAL A 141 -18.17 3.58 14.79
N SER A 142 -18.27 4.13 16.01
CA SER A 142 -17.11 4.58 16.75
C SER A 142 -16.83 3.74 17.96
N GLU A 143 -15.54 3.63 18.30
CA GLU A 143 -15.13 3.00 19.56
C GLU A 143 -15.64 3.76 20.79
N GLU A 144 -15.93 5.05 20.69
CA GLU A 144 -16.55 5.81 21.78
C GLU A 144 -18.03 5.43 21.99
N ASP A 145 -18.68 4.86 20.97
CA ASP A 145 -20.05 4.34 21.00
C ASP A 145 -20.07 2.80 21.23
N SER A 146 -18.90 2.18 21.42
CA SER A 146 -18.74 0.77 21.77
C SER A 146 -19.11 0.55 23.24
N SER A 147 -19.88 -0.50 23.53
CA SER A 147 -20.18 -0.93 24.90
C SER A 147 -19.16 -1.94 25.46
N ASP A 148 -18.10 -2.25 24.71
CA ASP A 148 -17.04 -3.19 25.08
C ASP A 148 -15.79 -2.48 25.63
#